data_AF-A0A956PWA2-F1
#
_entry.id   AF-A0A956PWA2-F1
#
_cell.length_a   1.000
_cell.length_b   1.000
_cell.length_c   1.000
_cell.angle_alpha   90.00
_cell.angle_beta   90.00
_cell.angle_gamma   90.00
#
_symmetry.space_group_name_H-M   'P 1'
#
loop_
_entity.id
_entity.type
_entity.pdbx_description
1 polymer ?
#
loop_
_entity_poly.entity_id
_entity_poly.type
_entity_poly.pdbx_seq_one_letter_code
_entity_poly.pdbx_strand_id
1 'polypeptide(L)'
;MVSNSVTQLQVGQVGGQSWVWGSNSFGVLRSADLGATFDTYESVAITPQDGGVSGLAVGPTLVAAATVIDTAIADVQGAGGGIVYTMDNGGNWTWLPQPLDCYVEAENGLPQDRIAVDCYTGDTLSYIDIPTTTTIQNIPYDLSVEGDSAIWAASFAGGFRRYSLASQQWKNEVVDNNGFDPVANLNHRAFSVLSADGGVWAGSAGGLNFRPWGSSEWEHFSYQNKQDNGEPTITGNWVVVLDRQPLPDGSEAIWAGGWATFANIGDYYGLSYTNDNGGSWTVIHDLDQVKVWDLAF
;
A
#
# COMPACT_ATOMS: atom_id res chain seq x y z
N MET A 1 -22.24 -10.85 -2.71
CA MET A 1 -23.05 -9.66 -3.08
C MET A 1 -22.09 -8.66 -3.67
N VAL A 2 -22.19 -8.36 -4.95
CA VAL A 2 -21.43 -7.26 -5.57
C VAL A 2 -21.91 -5.96 -4.97
N SER A 3 -20.99 -5.22 -4.34
CA SER A 3 -21.24 -3.95 -3.70
C SER A 3 -21.07 -2.83 -4.73
N ASN A 4 -22.12 -2.07 -4.99
CA ASN A 4 -22.05 -0.88 -5.85
C ASN A 4 -21.44 0.35 -5.13
N SER A 5 -20.77 0.15 -4.00
CA SER A 5 -20.09 1.22 -3.28
C SER A 5 -18.85 1.68 -4.04
N VAL A 6 -18.72 2.99 -4.18
CA VAL A 6 -17.43 3.61 -4.49
C VAL A 6 -16.50 3.32 -3.30
N THR A 7 -15.39 2.65 -3.54
CA THR A 7 -14.43 2.23 -2.51
C THR A 7 -13.34 3.28 -2.28
N GLN A 8 -13.05 4.09 -3.29
CA GLN A 8 -12.07 5.19 -3.21
C GLN A 8 -12.38 6.25 -4.26
N LEU A 9 -12.06 7.51 -3.96
CA LEU A 9 -12.03 8.63 -4.91
C LEU A 9 -10.72 9.37 -4.74
N GLN A 10 -10.06 9.68 -5.85
CA GLN A 10 -8.83 10.47 -5.86
C GLN A 10 -8.89 11.52 -6.97
N VAL A 11 -8.41 12.72 -6.64
CA VAL A 11 -8.24 13.79 -7.62
C VAL A 11 -6.79 13.79 -8.08
N GLY A 12 -6.58 13.66 -9.39
CA GLY A 12 -5.26 13.75 -10.00
C GLY A 12 -5.18 14.93 -10.97
N GLN A 13 -3.96 15.37 -11.28
CA GLN A 13 -3.71 16.27 -12.39
C GLN A 13 -2.89 15.54 -13.45
N VAL A 14 -3.48 15.30 -14.62
CA VAL A 14 -2.82 14.68 -15.77
C VAL A 14 -2.75 15.73 -16.87
N GLY A 15 -1.51 16.12 -17.25
CA GLY A 15 -1.28 17.13 -18.30
C GLY A 15 -1.84 18.53 -17.99
N GLY A 16 -1.98 18.90 -16.72
CA GLY A 16 -2.51 20.21 -16.28
C GLY A 16 -4.04 20.31 -16.25
N GLN A 17 -4.76 19.23 -16.59
CA GLN A 17 -6.20 19.09 -16.36
C GLN A 17 -6.44 18.27 -15.09
N SER A 18 -7.42 18.67 -14.29
CA SER A 18 -7.86 17.88 -13.13
C SER A 18 -8.79 16.74 -13.57
N TRP A 19 -8.55 15.56 -13.01
CA TRP A 19 -9.33 14.35 -13.24
C TRP A 19 -9.78 13.80 -11.90
N VAL A 20 -10.98 13.23 -11.87
CA VAL A 20 -11.45 12.45 -10.72
C VAL A 20 -11.41 10.99 -11.12
N TRP A 21 -10.68 10.18 -10.38
CA TRP A 21 -10.71 8.75 -10.50
C TRP A 21 -11.43 8.14 -9.30
N GLY A 22 -12.10 7.03 -9.54
CA GLY A 22 -12.74 6.27 -8.49
C GLY A 22 -12.68 4.79 -8.76
N SER A 23 -13.05 4.00 -7.77
CA SER A 23 -13.13 2.56 -7.89
C SER A 23 -14.39 2.02 -7.24
N ASN A 24 -14.86 0.87 -7.69
CA ASN A 24 -15.93 0.11 -7.05
C ASN A 24 -15.70 -1.41 -7.23
N SER A 25 -16.66 -2.23 -6.81
CA SER A 25 -16.53 -3.69 -6.97
C SER A 25 -16.57 -4.17 -8.43
N PHE A 26 -16.75 -3.28 -9.40
CA PHE A 26 -16.91 -3.61 -10.81
C PHE A 26 -15.78 -3.07 -11.67
N GLY A 27 -14.98 -2.12 -11.18
CA GLY A 27 -13.85 -1.57 -11.91
C GLY A 27 -13.44 -0.17 -11.48
N VAL A 28 -12.81 0.54 -12.41
CA VAL A 28 -12.29 1.89 -12.24
C VAL A 28 -13.19 2.88 -12.97
N LEU A 29 -13.41 4.04 -12.36
CA LEU A 29 -14.18 5.15 -12.89
C LEU A 29 -13.24 6.33 -13.14
N ARG A 30 -13.50 7.10 -14.19
CA ARG A 30 -12.75 8.31 -14.52
C ARG A 30 -13.68 9.42 -14.96
N SER A 31 -13.46 10.63 -14.45
CA SER A 31 -14.16 11.83 -14.87
C SER A 31 -13.18 12.92 -15.28
N ALA A 32 -13.43 13.52 -16.44
CA ALA A 32 -12.69 14.66 -17.00
C ALA A 32 -13.26 16.03 -16.60
N ASP A 33 -14.44 16.04 -15.96
CA ASP A 33 -15.28 17.20 -15.72
C ASP A 33 -15.67 17.33 -14.24
N LEU A 34 -14.77 16.90 -13.35
CA LEU A 34 -14.89 17.00 -11.90
C LEU A 34 -16.14 16.29 -11.34
N GLY A 35 -16.46 15.14 -11.91
CA GLY A 35 -17.51 14.23 -11.47
C GLY A 35 -18.89 14.50 -12.07
N ALA A 36 -19.01 15.37 -13.08
CA ALA A 36 -20.28 15.55 -13.77
C ALA A 36 -20.62 14.35 -14.67
N THR A 37 -19.62 13.73 -15.28
CA THR A 37 -19.73 12.49 -16.06
C THR A 37 -18.58 11.53 -15.76
N PHE A 38 -18.83 10.22 -15.91
CA PHE A 38 -17.85 9.17 -15.67
C PHE A 38 -17.77 8.18 -16.83
N ASP A 39 -16.55 7.91 -17.26
CA ASP A 39 -16.18 6.73 -18.03
C ASP A 39 -15.92 5.57 -17.07
N THR A 40 -16.34 4.36 -17.45
CA THR A 40 -16.16 3.14 -16.66
C THR A 40 -15.25 2.17 -17.38
N TYR A 41 -14.24 1.68 -16.65
CA TYR A 41 -13.35 0.60 -17.04
C TYR A 41 -13.70 -0.62 -16.20
N GLU A 42 -14.50 -1.53 -16.75
CA GLU A 42 -14.90 -2.76 -16.05
C GLU A 42 -13.66 -3.62 -15.78
N SER A 43 -13.61 -4.25 -14.60
CA SER A 43 -12.46 -5.10 -14.20
C SER A 43 -12.19 -6.18 -15.23
N VAL A 44 -13.24 -6.87 -15.70
CA VAL A 44 -13.15 -7.89 -16.77
C VAL A 44 -12.55 -7.39 -18.08
N ALA A 45 -12.58 -6.08 -18.34
CA ALA A 45 -11.99 -5.49 -19.54
C ALA A 45 -10.50 -5.13 -19.36
N ILE A 46 -10.02 -5.03 -18.13
CA ILE A 46 -8.65 -4.58 -17.79
C ILE A 46 -7.83 -5.61 -17.02
N THR A 47 -8.47 -6.69 -16.55
CA THR A 47 -7.84 -7.84 -15.90
C THR A 47 -8.21 -9.14 -16.63
N PRO A 48 -7.38 -10.18 -16.55
CA PRO A 48 -7.74 -11.53 -17.00
C PRO A 48 -8.62 -12.27 -15.98
N GLN A 49 -8.89 -11.71 -14.81
CA GLN A 49 -9.58 -12.36 -13.70
C GLN A 49 -10.73 -11.48 -13.19
N ASP A 50 -11.94 -12.04 -13.14
CA ASP A 50 -13.12 -11.34 -12.64
C ASP A 50 -12.99 -11.08 -11.12
N GLY A 51 -13.26 -9.85 -10.71
CA GLY A 51 -12.88 -9.36 -9.39
C GLY A 51 -13.21 -7.89 -9.16
N GLY A 52 -13.20 -7.47 -7.89
CA GLY A 52 -13.42 -6.09 -7.48
C GLY A 52 -12.11 -5.29 -7.38
N VAL A 53 -12.21 -3.96 -7.25
CA VAL A 53 -11.07 -3.09 -6.98
C VAL A 53 -10.95 -2.84 -5.48
N SER A 54 -9.78 -3.14 -4.90
CA SER A 54 -9.49 -3.02 -3.46
C SER A 54 -8.70 -1.76 -3.09
N GLY A 55 -8.00 -1.14 -4.04
CA GLY A 55 -7.25 0.09 -3.85
C GLY A 55 -6.96 0.80 -5.17
N LEU A 56 -6.75 2.10 -5.11
CA LEU A 56 -6.52 2.99 -6.25
C LEU A 56 -5.41 3.98 -5.89
N ALA A 57 -4.51 4.22 -6.84
CA ALA A 57 -3.47 5.25 -6.74
C ALA A 57 -3.42 6.07 -8.02
N VAL A 58 -3.43 7.39 -7.88
CA VAL A 58 -3.44 8.35 -8.98
C VAL A 58 -2.24 9.27 -8.89
N GLY A 59 -1.38 9.19 -9.90
CA GLY A 59 -0.22 10.05 -10.08
C GLY A 59 -0.42 11.05 -11.22
N PRO A 60 0.66 11.74 -11.64
CA PRO A 60 0.63 12.69 -12.75
C PRO A 60 0.27 12.04 -14.09
N THR A 61 0.75 10.83 -14.33
CA THR A 61 0.44 10.06 -15.55
C THR A 61 0.03 8.63 -15.22
N LEU A 62 0.70 8.04 -14.24
CA LEU A 62 0.44 6.69 -13.76
C LEU A 62 -0.84 6.62 -12.90
N VAL A 63 -1.78 5.78 -13.31
CA VAL A 63 -2.93 5.38 -12.48
C VAL A 63 -2.89 3.88 -12.31
N ALA A 64 -2.99 3.40 -11.07
CA ALA A 64 -2.96 1.99 -10.73
C ALA A 64 -4.15 1.60 -9.86
N ALA A 65 -4.66 0.38 -10.05
CA ALA A 65 -5.74 -0.18 -9.26
C ALA A 65 -5.39 -1.62 -8.84
N ALA A 66 -5.60 -1.93 -7.56
CA ALA A 66 -5.44 -3.27 -7.00
C ALA A 66 -6.74 -4.05 -7.15
N THR A 67 -6.63 -5.34 -7.42
CA THR A 67 -7.78 -6.20 -7.70
C THR A 67 -7.85 -7.36 -6.72
N VAL A 68 -9.07 -7.80 -6.42
CA VAL A 68 -9.35 -8.95 -5.56
C VAL A 68 -10.13 -9.99 -6.32
N ILE A 69 -9.78 -11.27 -6.12
CA ILE A 69 -10.53 -12.41 -6.66
C ILE A 69 -11.18 -13.19 -5.53
N ASP A 70 -12.41 -13.67 -5.78
CA ASP A 70 -13.11 -14.56 -4.85
C ASP A 70 -12.48 -15.96 -4.90
N THR A 71 -12.24 -16.54 -3.73
CA THR A 71 -11.74 -17.92 -3.62
C THR A 71 -12.94 -18.86 -3.48
N ALA A 72 -12.94 -19.98 -4.24
CA ALA A 72 -14.05 -20.94 -4.22
C ALA A 72 -14.11 -21.80 -2.94
N ILE A 73 -13.27 -21.50 -1.94
CA ILE A 73 -13.13 -22.27 -0.70
C ILE A 73 -14.01 -21.60 0.35
N ALA A 74 -14.81 -22.41 1.05
CA ALA A 74 -15.85 -21.97 1.98
C ALA A 74 -15.36 -21.26 3.26
N ASP A 75 -14.07 -20.94 3.36
CA ASP A 75 -13.48 -20.21 4.48
C ASP A 75 -12.93 -18.88 3.95
N VAL A 76 -13.52 -17.79 4.45
CA VAL A 76 -13.53 -16.44 3.88
C VAL A 76 -12.15 -15.79 3.94
N GLN A 77 -11.24 -16.14 3.04
CA GLN A 77 -9.99 -15.43 2.84
C GLN A 77 -9.88 -15.03 1.38
N GLY A 78 -10.05 -13.72 1.14
CA GLY A 78 -9.92 -13.16 -0.20
C GLY A 78 -8.48 -13.26 -0.70
N ALA A 79 -8.33 -13.30 -2.02
CA ALA A 79 -7.04 -13.43 -2.67
C ALA A 79 -6.73 -12.23 -3.55
N GLY A 80 -5.45 -11.86 -3.62
CA GLY A 80 -5.01 -10.80 -4.53
C GLY A 80 -5.17 -11.23 -5.99
N GLY A 81 -5.83 -10.40 -6.79
CA GLY A 81 -6.01 -10.55 -8.24
C GLY A 81 -4.88 -9.92 -9.07
N GLY A 82 -3.96 -9.23 -8.40
CA GLY A 82 -2.91 -8.44 -9.03
C GLY A 82 -3.28 -6.97 -9.16
N ILE A 83 -2.48 -6.24 -9.94
CA ILE A 83 -2.56 -4.79 -10.10
C ILE A 83 -2.69 -4.47 -11.58
N VAL A 84 -3.59 -3.56 -11.92
CA VAL A 84 -3.70 -3.00 -13.26
C VAL A 84 -3.23 -1.56 -13.24
N TYR A 85 -2.56 -1.10 -14.29
CA TYR A 85 -2.18 0.29 -14.39
C TYR A 85 -2.27 0.82 -15.82
N THR A 86 -2.39 2.13 -15.93
CA THR A 86 -2.40 2.89 -17.18
C THR A 86 -1.41 4.05 -17.08
N MET A 87 -0.80 4.38 -18.22
CA MET A 87 0.09 5.55 -18.41
C MET A 87 -0.44 6.52 -19.48
N ASP A 88 -1.63 6.29 -20.02
CA ASP A 88 -2.24 7.11 -21.06
C ASP A 88 -3.68 7.50 -20.71
N ASN A 89 -3.88 7.78 -19.41
CA ASN A 89 -5.16 8.20 -18.85
C ASN A 89 -6.29 7.17 -19.05
N GLY A 90 -6.00 5.87 -19.16
CA GLY A 90 -6.99 4.81 -19.33
C GLY A 90 -7.27 4.47 -20.80
N GLY A 91 -6.37 4.84 -21.72
CA GLY A 91 -6.43 4.39 -23.11
C GLY A 91 -6.00 2.92 -23.26
N ASN A 92 -4.94 2.53 -22.54
CA ASN A 92 -4.41 1.18 -22.48
C ASN A 92 -4.11 0.78 -21.03
N TRP A 93 -4.47 -0.46 -20.69
CA TRP A 93 -4.25 -1.02 -19.36
C TRP A 93 -3.26 -2.18 -19.43
N THR A 94 -2.31 -2.19 -18.51
CA THR A 94 -1.37 -3.28 -18.30
C THR A 94 -1.73 -3.98 -17.00
N TRP A 95 -1.95 -5.30 -17.07
CA TRP A 95 -2.16 -6.12 -15.89
C TRP A 95 -0.86 -6.76 -15.42
N LEU A 96 -0.62 -6.68 -14.12
CA LEU A 96 0.44 -7.35 -13.39
C LEU A 96 -0.20 -8.43 -12.51
N PRO A 97 0.28 -9.69 -12.58
CA PRO A 97 -0.21 -10.72 -11.68
C PRO A 97 0.10 -10.35 -10.22
N GLN A 98 -0.66 -10.92 -9.28
CA GLN A 98 -0.38 -10.76 -7.86
C GLN A 98 1.08 -11.16 -7.58
N PRO A 99 1.91 -10.28 -7.00
CA PRO A 99 3.31 -10.57 -6.74
C PRO A 99 3.44 -11.80 -5.84
N LEU A 100 4.18 -12.78 -6.32
CA LEU A 100 4.50 -14.02 -5.65
C LEU A 100 5.99 -14.30 -5.79
N ASP A 101 6.55 -14.88 -4.74
CA ASP A 101 7.91 -15.35 -4.73
C ASP A 101 7.91 -16.88 -4.71
N CYS A 102 8.93 -17.46 -5.32
CA CYS A 102 9.11 -18.89 -5.49
C CYS A 102 10.51 -19.28 -5.02
N TYR A 103 10.71 -20.57 -4.74
CA TYR A 103 12.03 -21.11 -4.49
C TYR A 103 12.54 -21.84 -5.73
N VAL A 104 13.79 -21.57 -6.09
CA VAL A 104 14.57 -22.47 -6.96
C VAL A 104 15.31 -23.46 -6.06
N GLU A 105 15.15 -24.75 -6.34
CA GLU A 105 15.87 -25.80 -5.64
C GLU A 105 17.37 -25.66 -5.88
N ALA A 106 18.16 -25.75 -4.80
CA ALA A 106 19.61 -25.76 -4.90
C ALA A 106 20.09 -27.02 -5.61
N GLU A 107 21.22 -26.93 -6.34
CA GLU A 107 21.83 -28.09 -7.00
C GLU A 107 22.15 -29.24 -6.02
N ASN A 108 22.43 -28.90 -4.76
CA ASN A 108 22.72 -29.87 -3.70
C ASN A 108 21.45 -30.44 -3.03
N GLY A 109 20.25 -29.97 -3.40
CA GLY A 109 18.96 -30.41 -2.87
C GLY A 109 18.70 -30.03 -1.40
N LEU A 110 19.52 -29.17 -0.80
CA LEU A 110 19.35 -28.77 0.60
C LEU A 110 18.38 -27.57 0.69
N PRO A 111 17.31 -27.64 1.51
CA PRO A 111 16.32 -26.57 1.61
C PRO A 111 16.88 -25.22 2.08
N GLN A 112 17.94 -25.24 2.88
CA GLN A 112 18.61 -24.04 3.40
C GLN A 112 19.37 -23.25 2.32
N ASP A 113 19.68 -23.88 1.19
CA ASP A 113 20.46 -23.29 0.09
C ASP A 113 19.55 -22.86 -1.08
N ARG A 114 18.23 -22.95 -0.91
CA ARG A 114 17.25 -22.49 -1.91
C ARG A 114 17.38 -20.99 -2.13
N ILE A 115 17.18 -20.59 -3.38
CA ILE A 115 17.20 -19.18 -3.78
C ILE A 115 15.77 -18.71 -3.97
N ALA A 116 15.39 -17.63 -3.29
CA ALA A 116 14.12 -16.97 -3.53
C ALA A 116 14.19 -16.19 -4.86
N VAL A 117 13.19 -16.39 -5.71
CA VAL A 117 13.05 -15.73 -7.01
C VAL A 117 11.63 -15.20 -7.18
N ASP A 118 11.43 -14.19 -8.01
CA ASP A 118 10.09 -13.83 -8.47
C ASP A 118 9.50 -14.98 -9.30
N CYS A 119 8.26 -15.39 -9.00
CA CYS A 119 7.64 -16.58 -9.61
C CYS A 119 7.40 -16.47 -11.12
N TYR A 120 7.34 -15.25 -11.66
CA TYR A 120 6.93 -15.01 -13.04
C TYR A 120 8.13 -14.72 -13.95
N THR A 121 9.13 -14.02 -13.41
CA THR A 121 10.33 -13.61 -14.14
C THR A 121 11.51 -14.55 -13.90
N GLY A 122 11.56 -15.24 -12.75
CA GLY A 122 12.70 -16.03 -12.32
C GLY A 122 13.87 -15.20 -11.79
N ASP A 123 13.68 -13.88 -11.62
CA ASP A 123 14.71 -12.98 -11.13
C ASP A 123 15.02 -13.24 -9.65
N THR A 124 16.31 -13.26 -9.30
CA THR A 124 16.76 -13.53 -7.92
C THR A 124 16.38 -12.40 -6.97
N LEU A 125 15.76 -12.75 -5.86
CA LEU A 125 15.40 -11.83 -4.78
C LEU A 125 16.56 -11.69 -3.78
N SER A 126 16.57 -10.58 -3.03
CA SER A 126 17.54 -10.37 -1.97
C SER A 126 17.36 -11.38 -0.83
N TYR A 127 18.48 -11.88 -0.28
CA TYR A 127 18.58 -13.00 0.67
C TYR A 127 17.81 -12.88 2.02
N ILE A 128 17.08 -11.79 2.27
CA ILE A 128 16.38 -11.55 3.55
C ILE A 128 14.87 -11.86 3.51
N ASP A 129 14.33 -12.30 2.38
CA ASP A 129 12.90 -12.56 2.25
C ASP A 129 12.55 -14.02 2.55
N ILE A 130 11.62 -14.27 3.48
CA ILE A 130 10.79 -15.47 3.38
C ILE A 130 9.83 -15.20 2.22
N PRO A 131 9.88 -16.00 1.13
CA PRO A 131 9.09 -15.74 -0.05
C PRO A 131 7.60 -15.80 0.26
N THR A 132 6.86 -14.86 -0.32
CA THR A 132 5.41 -14.88 -0.30
C THR A 132 4.89 -15.81 -1.40
N THR A 133 4.58 -17.05 -1.04
CA THR A 133 4.19 -18.09 -2.01
C THR A 133 2.67 -18.24 -2.19
N THR A 134 1.86 -17.32 -1.65
CA THR A 134 0.38 -17.43 -1.67
C THR A 134 -0.29 -16.13 -2.11
N THR A 135 -1.40 -16.27 -2.84
CA THR A 135 -2.31 -15.15 -3.14
C THR A 135 -3.38 -14.98 -2.04
N ILE A 136 -3.59 -15.97 -1.19
CA ILE A 136 -4.56 -15.95 -0.08
C ILE A 136 -4.07 -15.00 1.01
N GLN A 137 -4.96 -14.13 1.51
CA GLN A 137 -4.60 -13.02 2.42
C GLN A 137 -3.49 -12.11 1.85
N ASN A 138 -3.34 -12.08 0.53
CA ASN A 138 -2.37 -11.24 -0.17
C ASN A 138 -3.10 -10.24 -1.08
N ILE A 139 -4.22 -9.70 -0.61
CA ILE A 139 -4.91 -8.61 -1.31
C ILE A 139 -4.13 -7.32 -1.03
N PRO A 140 -3.78 -6.51 -2.05
CA PRO A 140 -3.32 -5.17 -1.81
C PRO A 140 -4.48 -4.31 -1.28
N TYR A 141 -4.37 -3.87 -0.03
CA TYR A 141 -5.38 -3.02 0.62
C TYR A 141 -5.24 -1.56 0.21
N ASP A 142 -4.01 -1.14 -0.08
CA ASP A 142 -3.69 0.24 -0.42
C ASP A 142 -2.57 0.27 -1.46
N LEU A 143 -2.61 1.31 -2.29
CA LEU A 143 -1.63 1.57 -3.34
C LEU A 143 -1.13 3.01 -3.24
N SER A 144 0.12 3.22 -3.65
CA SER A 144 0.64 4.55 -3.92
C SER A 144 1.53 4.54 -5.15
N VAL A 145 1.72 5.70 -5.78
CA VAL A 145 2.56 5.83 -6.98
C VAL A 145 3.69 6.82 -6.73
N GLU A 146 4.90 6.39 -7.07
CA GLU A 146 6.13 7.19 -6.97
C GLU A 146 6.30 8.00 -8.26
N GLY A 147 5.48 9.04 -8.40
CA GLY A 147 5.29 9.74 -9.67
C GLY A 147 4.92 8.76 -10.78
N ASP A 148 5.72 8.74 -11.84
CA ASP A 148 5.55 7.84 -12.99
C ASP A 148 6.58 6.69 -13.00
N SER A 149 7.26 6.44 -11.87
CA SER A 149 8.42 5.53 -11.81
C SER A 149 8.15 4.17 -11.16
N ALA A 150 7.23 4.11 -10.19
CA ALA A 150 6.92 2.89 -9.47
C ALA A 150 5.50 2.87 -8.89
N ILE A 151 5.01 1.66 -8.64
CA ILE A 151 3.78 1.39 -7.89
C ILE A 151 4.18 0.74 -6.57
N TRP A 152 3.66 1.26 -5.48
CA TRP A 152 3.77 0.72 -4.14
C TRP A 152 2.46 0.04 -3.76
N ALA A 153 2.56 -1.10 -3.06
CA ALA A 153 1.41 -1.87 -2.62
C ALA A 153 1.59 -2.36 -1.18
N ALA A 154 0.55 -2.21 -0.37
CA ALA A 154 0.48 -2.72 1.00
C ALA A 154 -0.46 -3.93 1.06
N SER A 155 0.03 -5.06 1.53
CA SER A 155 -0.76 -6.29 1.66
C SER A 155 -0.40 -7.06 2.93
N PHE A 156 -1.35 -7.84 3.45
CA PHE A 156 -1.11 -8.62 4.67
C PHE A 156 0.02 -9.64 4.45
N ALA A 157 -0.13 -10.56 3.50
CA ALA A 157 0.83 -11.64 3.29
C ALA A 157 2.06 -11.21 2.47
N GLY A 158 1.90 -10.25 1.55
CA GLY A 158 2.97 -9.79 0.66
C GLY A 158 3.78 -8.62 1.20
N GLY A 159 3.38 -8.02 2.34
CA GLY A 159 4.07 -6.90 2.94
C GLY A 159 3.99 -5.63 2.09
N PHE A 160 5.06 -4.83 2.14
CA PHE A 160 5.23 -3.65 1.29
C PHE A 160 5.97 -4.03 0.02
N ARG A 161 5.29 -3.95 -1.12
CA ARG A 161 5.85 -4.31 -2.43
C ARG A 161 6.04 -3.06 -3.26
N ARG A 162 7.17 -2.97 -3.97
CA ARG A 162 7.43 -1.93 -4.96
C ARG A 162 7.61 -2.56 -6.34
N TYR A 163 6.80 -2.15 -7.31
CA TYR A 163 6.97 -2.45 -8.72
C TYR A 163 7.67 -1.30 -9.41
N SER A 164 8.86 -1.55 -9.94
CA SER A 164 9.62 -0.58 -10.73
C SER A 164 9.16 -0.64 -12.18
N LEU A 165 8.68 0.47 -12.75
CA LEU A 165 8.30 0.50 -14.17
C LEU A 165 9.52 0.38 -15.10
N ALA A 166 10.69 0.84 -14.63
CA ALA A 166 11.92 0.83 -15.43
C ALA A 166 12.52 -0.58 -15.56
N SER A 167 12.53 -1.35 -14.48
CA SER A 167 13.05 -2.73 -14.48
C SER A 167 11.96 -3.78 -14.67
N GLN A 168 10.68 -3.39 -14.58
CA GLN A 168 9.52 -4.28 -14.65
C GLN A 168 9.54 -5.39 -13.59
N GLN A 169 10.08 -5.10 -12.41
CA GLN A 169 10.27 -6.06 -11.34
C GLN A 169 9.56 -5.63 -10.07
N TRP A 170 8.99 -6.62 -9.38
CA TRP A 170 8.54 -6.49 -8.00
C TRP A 170 9.72 -6.71 -7.05
N LYS A 171 9.71 -5.94 -5.97
CA LYS A 171 10.58 -6.16 -4.82
C LYS A 171 9.76 -6.07 -3.54
N ASN A 172 9.97 -6.99 -2.61
CA ASN A 172 9.51 -6.82 -1.23
C ASN A 172 10.45 -5.86 -0.52
N GLU A 173 9.90 -4.79 0.04
CA GLU A 173 10.64 -3.76 0.76
C GLU A 173 10.44 -3.99 2.25
N VAL A 174 11.22 -4.92 2.80
CA VAL A 174 11.21 -5.24 4.23
C VAL A 174 11.63 -4.00 5.00
N VAL A 175 10.79 -3.60 5.95
CA VAL A 175 10.89 -2.32 6.68
C VAL A 175 11.82 -2.37 7.89
N ASP A 176 12.50 -3.49 8.10
CA ASP A 176 13.50 -3.67 9.14
C ASP A 176 14.61 -4.65 8.70
N ASN A 177 15.55 -4.97 9.60
CA ASN A 177 16.68 -5.86 9.33
C ASN A 177 16.39 -7.33 9.65
N ASN A 178 15.13 -7.70 9.91
CA ASN A 178 14.72 -9.08 10.15
C ASN A 178 14.30 -9.76 8.85
N GLY A 179 14.29 -11.10 8.86
CA GLY A 179 13.70 -11.85 7.75
C GLY A 179 12.21 -11.54 7.61
N PHE A 180 11.72 -11.34 6.39
CA PHE A 180 10.30 -11.07 6.15
C PHE A 180 9.42 -12.18 6.75
N ASP A 181 8.43 -11.84 7.56
CA ASP A 181 7.53 -12.80 8.23
C ASP A 181 6.27 -12.06 8.72
N PRO A 182 5.24 -11.92 7.88
CA PRO A 182 4.03 -11.17 8.23
C PRO A 182 3.12 -11.91 9.23
N VAL A 183 3.41 -13.18 9.53
CA VAL A 183 2.69 -13.98 10.52
C VAL A 183 3.25 -13.69 11.91
N ALA A 184 4.57 -13.76 12.07
CA ALA A 184 5.24 -13.57 13.35
C ALA A 184 5.60 -12.10 13.67
N ASN A 185 5.92 -11.29 12.65
CA ASN A 185 6.28 -9.89 12.82
C ASN A 185 5.14 -8.98 12.34
N LEU A 186 4.48 -8.30 13.28
CA LEU A 186 3.40 -7.36 12.97
C LEU A 186 3.86 -6.18 12.09
N ASN A 187 5.13 -5.80 12.13
CA ASN A 187 5.65 -4.74 11.28
C ASN A 187 5.77 -5.15 9.80
N HIS A 188 5.80 -6.45 9.52
CA HIS A 188 5.84 -7.01 8.16
C HIS A 188 4.45 -7.16 7.54
N ARG A 189 3.39 -6.90 8.31
CA ARG A 189 2.00 -7.00 7.86
C ARG A 189 1.48 -5.62 7.49
N ALA A 190 1.47 -5.33 6.19
CA ALA A 190 1.20 -4.01 5.65
C ALA A 190 -0.29 -3.73 5.43
N PHE A 191 -0.71 -2.48 5.63
CA PHE A 191 -2.09 -2.03 5.47
C PHE A 191 -2.26 -0.72 4.71
N SER A 192 -1.30 0.21 4.81
CA SER A 192 -1.35 1.50 4.11
C SER A 192 0.03 1.87 3.57
N VAL A 193 0.07 2.61 2.46
CA VAL A 193 1.32 3.06 1.86
C VAL A 193 1.14 4.42 1.20
N LEU A 194 2.11 5.31 1.37
CA LEU A 194 2.08 6.66 0.81
C LEU A 194 3.45 7.07 0.29
N SER A 195 3.55 7.27 -1.02
CA SER A 195 4.67 7.94 -1.65
C SER A 195 4.46 9.45 -1.55
N ALA A 196 5.32 10.13 -0.81
CA ALA A 196 5.26 11.56 -0.53
C ALA A 196 6.52 12.28 -1.05
N ASP A 197 6.62 13.59 -0.90
CA ASP A 197 7.76 14.37 -1.41
C ASP A 197 9.06 14.05 -0.67
N GLY A 198 8.98 13.75 0.63
CA GLY A 198 10.15 13.42 1.45
C GLY A 198 10.63 11.97 1.36
N GLY A 199 9.73 11.04 1.00
CA GLY A 199 10.02 9.61 1.01
C GLY A 199 8.77 8.76 0.87
N VAL A 200 8.91 7.48 1.19
CA VAL A 200 7.79 6.53 1.25
C VAL A 200 7.44 6.19 2.70
N TRP A 201 6.15 6.23 3.01
CA TRP A 201 5.56 5.86 4.29
C TRP A 201 4.81 4.54 4.16
N ALA A 202 4.92 3.71 5.19
CA ALA A 202 4.48 2.33 5.19
C ALA A 202 3.83 1.97 6.54
N GLY A 203 2.50 1.94 6.57
CA GLY A 203 1.71 1.61 7.75
C GLY A 203 1.44 0.11 7.87
N SER A 204 1.76 -0.46 9.03
CA SER A 204 1.67 -1.89 9.32
C SER A 204 0.78 -2.15 10.54
N ALA A 205 0.65 -3.43 10.96
CA ALA A 205 0.07 -3.76 12.26
C ALA A 205 1.03 -3.49 13.44
N GLY A 206 2.31 -3.23 13.17
CA GLY A 206 3.36 -3.01 14.17
C GLY A 206 3.74 -1.55 14.36
N GLY A 207 3.31 -0.65 13.47
CA GLY A 207 3.54 0.78 13.55
C GLY A 207 3.60 1.42 12.17
N LEU A 208 4.22 2.59 12.10
CA LEU A 208 4.50 3.34 10.89
C LEU A 208 5.99 3.24 10.56
N ASN A 209 6.32 3.10 9.28
CA ASN A 209 7.69 3.11 8.81
C ASN A 209 7.87 4.22 7.77
N PHE A 210 9.02 4.88 7.79
CA PHE A 210 9.38 5.91 6.84
C PHE A 210 10.74 5.62 6.21
N ARG A 211 10.84 5.76 4.89
CA ARG A 211 12.12 5.74 4.19
C ARG A 211 12.29 7.01 3.37
N PRO A 212 13.22 7.90 3.74
CA PRO A 212 13.56 9.07 2.92
C PRO A 212 14.01 8.66 1.52
N TRP A 213 13.71 9.49 0.51
CA TRP A 213 14.23 9.25 -0.84
C TRP A 213 15.77 9.24 -0.84
N GLY A 214 16.35 8.27 -1.57
CA GLY A 214 17.79 8.07 -1.63
C GLY A 214 18.38 7.32 -0.42
N SER A 215 17.58 7.00 0.60
CA SER A 215 17.96 6.11 1.70
C SER A 215 17.55 4.67 1.43
N SER A 216 18.34 3.72 1.93
CA SER A 216 17.95 2.31 2.06
C SER A 216 17.41 1.97 3.44
N GLU A 217 17.54 2.88 4.40
CA GLU A 217 17.17 2.67 5.80
C GLU A 217 15.75 3.14 6.08
N TRP A 218 15.01 2.30 6.80
CA TRP A 218 13.68 2.60 7.29
C TRP A 218 13.75 3.08 8.74
N GLU A 219 13.01 4.13 9.04
CA GLU A 219 12.76 4.61 10.39
C GLU A 219 11.40 4.11 10.86
N HIS A 220 11.38 3.41 12.00
CA HIS A 220 10.16 2.87 12.59
C HIS A 220 9.62 3.77 13.70
N PHE A 221 8.30 3.98 13.70
CA PHE A 221 7.52 4.70 14.70
C PHE A 221 6.42 3.77 15.21
N SER A 222 6.37 3.60 16.53
CA SER A 222 5.32 2.87 17.23
C SER A 222 4.96 3.61 18.50
N TYR A 223 3.79 3.31 19.03
CA TYR A 223 3.32 3.88 20.29
C TYR A 223 4.33 3.71 21.44
N GLN A 224 5.10 2.61 21.44
CA GLN A 224 6.03 2.29 22.53
C GLN A 224 7.45 2.79 22.28
N ASN A 225 7.87 2.97 21.01
CA ASN A 225 9.29 3.12 20.71
C ASN A 225 9.79 4.57 20.76
N LYS A 226 8.92 5.55 20.51
CA LYS A 226 9.27 6.96 20.40
C LYS A 226 8.19 7.87 20.93
N GLN A 227 8.63 8.91 21.61
CA GLN A 227 7.80 9.99 22.13
C GLN A 227 8.32 11.33 21.63
N ASP A 228 7.41 12.28 21.46
CA ASP A 228 7.69 13.68 21.22
C ASP A 228 6.97 14.53 22.26
N ASN A 229 7.72 15.39 22.95
CA ASN A 229 7.21 16.26 24.03
C ASN A 229 6.39 15.55 25.13
N GLY A 230 6.70 14.27 25.38
CA GLY A 230 6.02 13.44 26.40
C GLY A 230 4.79 12.69 25.89
N GLU A 231 4.42 12.87 24.62
CA GLU A 231 3.34 12.18 23.94
C GLU A 231 3.91 11.09 22.99
N PRO A 232 3.15 10.04 22.66
CA PRO A 232 3.58 9.07 21.65
C PRO A 232 3.63 9.72 20.26
N THR A 233 4.53 9.27 19.40
CA THR A 233 4.61 9.74 18.00
C THR A 233 3.36 9.38 17.19
N ILE A 234 2.81 8.19 17.43
CA ILE A 234 1.55 7.71 16.83
C ILE A 234 0.61 7.15 17.91
N THR A 235 -0.71 7.24 17.70
CA THR A 235 -1.72 6.85 18.70
C THR A 235 -1.89 5.33 18.82
N GLY A 236 -1.85 4.62 17.69
CA GLY A 236 -2.13 3.20 17.58
C GLY A 236 -1.17 2.51 16.62
N ASN A 237 -0.72 1.30 16.96
CA ASN A 237 0.29 0.61 16.16
C ASN A 237 -0.26 0.03 14.86
N TRP A 238 -1.58 -0.17 14.74
CA TRP A 238 -2.16 -0.61 13.49
C TRP A 238 -2.51 0.60 12.62
N VAL A 239 -1.58 0.94 11.73
CA VAL A 239 -1.71 2.13 10.87
C VAL A 239 -2.39 1.74 9.56
N VAL A 240 -3.68 2.05 9.48
CA VAL A 240 -4.58 1.58 8.40
C VAL A 240 -4.80 2.60 7.30
N VAL A 241 -4.46 3.86 7.54
CA VAL A 241 -4.63 4.94 6.57
C VAL A 241 -3.49 5.94 6.72
N LEU A 242 -2.99 6.39 5.58
CA LEU A 242 -2.02 7.46 5.43
C LEU A 242 -2.53 8.42 4.37
N ASP A 243 -2.36 9.72 4.59
CA ASP A 243 -2.59 10.70 3.55
C ASP A 243 -1.68 11.91 3.73
N ARG A 244 -1.44 12.61 2.63
CA ARG A 244 -0.67 13.86 2.62
C ARG A 244 -1.61 15.04 2.53
N GLN A 245 -1.36 16.04 3.34
CA GLN A 245 -2.00 17.34 3.25
C GLN A 245 -1.01 18.36 2.66
N PRO A 246 -1.23 18.84 1.43
CA PRO A 246 -0.47 19.96 0.89
C PRO A 246 -0.68 21.21 1.75
N LEU A 247 0.39 21.88 2.16
CA LEU A 247 0.35 23.08 2.98
C LEU A 247 0.54 24.36 2.13
N PRO A 248 0.04 25.53 2.58
CA PRO A 248 0.09 26.76 1.80
C PRO A 248 1.50 27.27 1.45
N ASP A 249 2.52 26.84 2.19
CA ASP A 249 3.92 27.19 1.96
C ASP A 249 4.63 26.24 0.97
N GLY A 250 3.91 25.26 0.43
CA GLY A 250 4.41 24.25 -0.49
C GLY A 250 5.05 23.04 0.19
N SER A 251 5.07 22.98 1.52
CA SER A 251 5.39 21.75 2.25
C SER A 251 4.19 20.83 2.34
N GLU A 252 4.35 19.66 2.98
CA GLU A 252 3.27 18.72 3.22
C GLU A 252 3.25 18.27 4.69
N ALA A 253 2.06 17.98 5.19
CA ALA A 253 1.88 17.21 6.41
C ALA A 253 1.54 15.76 6.06
N ILE A 254 2.11 14.81 6.79
CA ILE A 254 1.79 13.38 6.67
C ILE A 254 0.92 12.99 7.85
N TRP A 255 -0.29 12.52 7.57
CA TRP A 255 -1.28 12.12 8.55
C TRP A 255 -1.34 10.59 8.63
N ALA A 256 -1.45 10.07 9.86
CA ALA A 256 -1.50 8.64 10.13
C ALA A 256 -2.67 8.29 11.05
N GLY A 257 -3.61 7.47 10.56
CA GLY A 257 -4.70 6.91 11.35
C GLY A 257 -4.25 5.64 12.06
N GLY A 258 -3.97 5.74 13.36
CA GLY A 258 -3.50 4.63 14.19
C GLY A 258 -4.63 3.96 14.93
N TRP A 259 -4.70 2.63 14.88
CA TRP A 259 -5.65 1.83 15.63
C TRP A 259 -5.01 1.03 16.75
N ALA A 260 -5.76 0.90 17.84
CA ALA A 260 -5.36 0.08 18.98
C ALA A 260 -5.19 -1.38 18.56
N THR A 261 -4.14 -2.02 19.07
CA THR A 261 -3.85 -3.43 18.84
C THR A 261 -4.04 -4.22 20.12
N PHE A 262 -4.67 -5.40 20.03
CA PHE A 262 -4.85 -6.26 21.22
C PHE A 262 -3.51 -6.74 21.82
N ALA A 263 -2.43 -6.70 21.03
CA ALA A 263 -1.11 -7.13 21.45
C ALA A 263 -0.38 -6.09 22.33
N ASN A 264 -0.80 -4.82 22.29
CA ASN A 264 -0.09 -3.73 22.95
C ASN A 264 -0.99 -3.02 23.97
N ILE A 265 -0.51 -2.93 25.21
CA ILE A 265 -1.25 -2.24 26.26
C ILE A 265 -1.02 -0.73 26.12
N GLY A 266 -2.12 0.01 25.97
CA GLY A 266 -2.14 1.47 26.06
C GLY A 266 -2.19 2.20 24.73
N ASP A 267 -1.95 1.53 23.60
CA ASP A 267 -2.20 2.14 22.29
C ASP A 267 -3.72 2.34 22.09
N TYR A 268 -4.11 3.33 21.28
CA TYR A 268 -5.51 3.74 21.14
C TYR A 268 -5.85 4.18 19.72
N TYR A 269 -7.14 4.16 19.39
CA TYR A 269 -7.61 4.70 18.12
C TYR A 269 -7.42 6.21 18.11
N GLY A 270 -6.84 6.76 17.05
CA GLY A 270 -6.67 8.19 16.93
C GLY A 270 -5.93 8.59 15.66
N LEU A 271 -5.48 9.83 15.63
CA LEU A 271 -4.84 10.47 14.50
C LEU A 271 -3.59 11.21 14.98
N SER A 272 -2.48 11.05 14.27
CA SER A 272 -1.29 11.89 14.45
C SER A 272 -0.77 12.38 13.11
N TYR A 273 0.04 13.43 13.14
CA TYR A 273 0.69 13.94 11.94
C TYR A 273 2.10 14.46 12.21
N THR A 274 2.89 14.56 11.14
CA THR A 274 4.21 15.19 11.09
C THR A 274 4.29 16.15 9.91
N ASN A 275 5.00 17.28 10.08
CA ASN A 275 5.23 18.28 9.03
C ASN A 275 6.71 18.36 8.61
N ASP A 276 7.55 17.47 9.13
CA ASP A 276 9.01 17.51 8.97
C ASP A 276 9.58 16.11 8.72
N ASN A 277 8.81 15.29 8.01
CA ASN A 277 9.17 13.92 7.65
C ASN A 277 9.50 13.02 8.86
N GLY A 278 8.74 13.14 9.94
CA GLY A 278 8.86 12.31 11.13
C GLY A 278 9.84 12.83 12.19
N GLY A 279 10.40 14.03 12.01
CA GLY A 279 11.27 14.70 12.98
C GLY A 279 10.54 15.12 14.26
N SER A 280 9.29 15.56 14.13
CA SER A 280 8.37 15.91 15.21
C SER A 280 6.95 15.45 14.88
N TRP A 281 6.15 15.25 15.93
CA TRP A 281 4.82 14.65 15.85
C TRP A 281 3.80 15.42 16.68
N THR A 282 2.57 15.48 16.18
CA THR A 282 1.41 16.00 16.90
C THR A 282 0.30 14.96 16.91
N VAL A 283 -0.23 14.67 18.11
CA VAL A 283 -1.41 13.83 18.31
C VAL A 283 -2.67 14.71 18.37
N ILE A 284 -3.75 14.26 17.72
CA ILE A 284 -5.05 14.95 17.74
C ILE A 284 -5.95 14.37 18.83
N HIS A 285 -5.91 14.96 20.02
CA HIS A 285 -6.68 14.48 21.16
C HIS A 285 -8.20 14.62 21.01
N ASP A 286 -8.68 15.52 20.15
CA ASP A 286 -10.12 15.65 19.85
C ASP A 286 -10.69 14.41 19.14
N LEU A 287 -9.82 13.55 18.59
CA LEU A 287 -10.17 12.31 17.90
C LEU A 287 -9.69 11.06 18.65
N ASP A 288 -9.34 11.18 19.93
CA ASP A 288 -9.00 10.02 20.75
C ASP A 288 -10.19 9.05 20.82
N GLN A 289 -9.89 7.75 20.70
CA GLN A 289 -10.85 6.65 20.61
C GLN A 289 -11.70 6.62 19.32
N VAL A 290 -11.38 7.45 18.32
CA VAL A 290 -12.05 7.44 17.01
C VAL A 290 -11.28 6.58 16.03
N LYS A 291 -11.97 5.60 15.42
CA LYS A 291 -11.42 4.84 14.29
C LYS A 291 -11.46 5.68 13.03
N VAL A 292 -10.30 6.12 12.57
CA VAL A 292 -10.13 6.76 11.26
C VAL A 292 -10.00 5.68 10.20
N TRP A 293 -10.83 5.75 9.17
CA TRP A 293 -10.86 4.77 8.06
C TRP A 293 -10.36 5.35 6.74
N ASP A 294 -10.42 6.66 6.60
CA ASP A 294 -10.05 7.38 5.38
C ASP A 294 -9.69 8.83 5.72
N LEU A 295 -8.89 9.46 4.87
CA LEU A 295 -8.43 10.85 4.98
C LEU A 295 -8.50 11.49 3.58
N ALA A 296 -8.80 12.79 3.53
CA ALA A 296 -8.81 13.57 2.30
C ALA A 296 -8.61 15.06 2.62
N PHE A 297 -7.77 15.75 1.83
CA PHE A 297 -7.42 17.16 2.00
C PHE A 297 -7.61 18.00 0.74
#